data_AF-A0A2A2JG70-F1
#
_entry.id   AF-A0A2A2JG70-F1
#
_cell.length_a   1.000
_cell.length_b   1.000
_cell.length_c   1.000
_cell.angle_alpha   90.00
_cell.angle_beta   90.00
_cell.angle_gamma   90.00
#
_symmetry.space_group_name_H-M   'P 1'
#
loop_
_entity.id
_entity.type
_entity.pdbx_description
1 polymer ?
#
loop_
_entity_poly.entity_id
_entity_poly.type
_entity_poly.pdbx_seq_one_letter_code
_entity_poly.pdbx_strand_id
1 'polypeptide(L)'
;MVGSDLQKLQSQQQGKRFALNTALRIGEQTLAAIRDMHRSGYIHKDISPSNFAIGIDPAHHTIFILDFGSAEKISDIKRLANRRIFAGNYKYASLSALRLKPMSYKDDLESWWYVMVELIVGRLPWSPSDKTQKSPQAMIGKRMQMRTKSNLEKVNEVPDYDAIYDIIASAQKANGCNHEEALEWDPMHDYAGPPYQKGQQRPKGWE
;
A
#
# COMPACT_ATOMS: atom_id res chain seq x y z
N MET A 1 -20.32 3.44 -7.45
CA MET A 1 -20.29 3.21 -5.98
C MET A 1 -19.30 2.10 -5.70
N VAL A 2 -18.63 2.12 -4.55
CA VAL A 2 -17.69 1.05 -4.13
C VAL A 2 -18.32 0.22 -3.01
N GLY A 3 -17.84 -1.02 -2.88
CA GLY A 3 -18.22 -1.97 -1.84
C GLY A 3 -17.41 -1.78 -0.55
N SER A 4 -17.17 -2.88 0.17
CA SER A 4 -16.44 -2.84 1.44
C SER A 4 -14.96 -2.49 1.22
N ASP A 5 -14.39 -1.74 2.16
CA ASP A 5 -12.94 -1.48 2.18
C ASP A 5 -12.15 -2.71 2.65
N LEU A 6 -10.84 -2.72 2.38
CA LEU A 6 -9.97 -3.84 2.73
C LEU A 6 -9.82 -4.02 4.25
N GLN A 7 -9.96 -2.96 5.06
CA GLN A 7 -9.93 -3.08 6.52
C GLN A 7 -11.14 -3.88 7.03
N LYS A 8 -12.33 -3.58 6.50
CA LYS A 8 -13.55 -4.30 6.82
C LYS A 8 -13.46 -5.75 6.36
N LEU A 9 -13.04 -6.01 5.12
CA LEU A 9 -12.87 -7.37 4.60
C LEU A 9 -11.85 -8.17 5.42
N GLN A 10 -10.72 -7.57 5.78
CA GLN A 10 -9.69 -8.19 6.63
C GLN A 10 -10.24 -8.56 8.01
N SER A 11 -11.07 -7.69 8.61
CA SER A 11 -11.64 -7.92 9.95
C SER A 11 -12.56 -9.14 10.03
N GLN A 12 -13.11 -9.56 8.88
CA GLN A 12 -13.97 -10.72 8.75
C GLN A 12 -13.20 -12.04 8.60
N GLN A 13 -11.88 -11.97 8.31
CA GLN A 13 -11.05 -13.15 8.12
C GLN A 13 -10.51 -13.72 9.44
N GLN A 14 -10.27 -15.03 9.47
CA GLN A 14 -9.66 -15.68 10.62
C GLN A 14 -8.25 -15.14 10.88
N GLY A 15 -7.99 -14.73 12.12
CA GLY A 15 -6.70 -14.14 12.49
C GLY A 15 -6.46 -12.74 11.89
N LYS A 16 -7.50 -12.09 11.34
CA LYS A 16 -7.44 -10.76 10.71
C LYS A 16 -6.41 -10.67 9.59
N ARG A 17 -6.26 -11.74 8.80
CA ARG A 17 -5.34 -11.83 7.67
C ARG A 17 -6.02 -12.51 6.51
N PHE A 18 -5.62 -12.17 5.31
CA PHE A 18 -6.03 -12.86 4.10
C PHE A 18 -5.16 -14.09 3.86
N ALA A 19 -5.67 -15.04 3.08
CA ALA A 19 -4.85 -16.06 2.45
C ALA A 19 -3.76 -15.41 1.60
N LEU A 20 -2.59 -16.05 1.50
CA LEU A 20 -1.44 -15.47 0.81
C LEU A 20 -1.75 -15.13 -0.66
N ASN A 21 -2.50 -15.99 -1.35
CA ASN A 21 -2.90 -15.76 -2.74
C ASN A 21 -3.75 -14.48 -2.88
N THR A 22 -4.82 -14.36 -2.09
CA THR A 22 -5.66 -13.15 -2.01
C THR A 22 -4.83 -11.91 -1.70
N ALA A 23 -3.97 -11.97 -0.67
CA ALA A 23 -3.15 -10.84 -0.26
C ALA A 23 -2.20 -10.38 -1.37
N LEU A 24 -1.53 -11.30 -2.07
CA LEU A 24 -0.62 -10.94 -3.17
C LEU A 24 -1.36 -10.30 -4.34
N ARG A 25 -2.58 -10.75 -4.67
CA ARG A 25 -3.42 -10.12 -5.70
C ARG A 25 -3.93 -8.74 -5.29
N ILE A 26 -4.31 -8.55 -4.02
CA ILE A 26 -4.56 -7.22 -3.46
C ILE A 26 -3.33 -6.33 -3.67
N GLY A 27 -2.14 -6.87 -3.40
CA GLY A 27 -0.86 -6.20 -3.61
C GLY A 27 -0.68 -5.71 -5.04
N GLU A 28 -0.94 -6.56 -6.03
CA GLU A 28 -0.84 -6.17 -7.45
C GLU A 28 -1.75 -4.99 -7.81
N GLN A 29 -3.03 -5.08 -7.47
CA GLN A 29 -4.00 -4.04 -7.84
C GLN A 29 -3.75 -2.73 -7.10
N THR A 30 -3.43 -2.79 -5.80
CA THR A 30 -3.14 -1.59 -5.01
C THR A 30 -1.82 -0.93 -5.45
N LEU A 31 -0.80 -1.72 -5.82
CA LEU A 31 0.43 -1.19 -6.41
C LEU A 31 0.17 -0.49 -7.75
N ALA A 32 -0.67 -1.08 -8.61
CA ALA A 32 -1.08 -0.46 -9.87
C ALA A 32 -1.83 0.86 -9.64
N ALA A 33 -2.78 0.89 -8.71
CA ALA A 33 -3.53 2.10 -8.37
C ALA A 33 -2.61 3.23 -7.86
N ILE A 34 -1.66 2.91 -6.97
CA ILE A 34 -0.68 3.89 -6.47
C ILE A 34 0.23 4.38 -7.61
N ARG A 35 0.70 3.48 -8.48
CA ARG A 35 1.51 3.85 -9.66
C ARG A 35 0.77 4.84 -10.54
N ASP A 36 -0.50 4.58 -10.86
CA ASP A 36 -1.27 5.39 -11.80
C ASP A 36 -1.57 6.79 -11.22
N MET A 37 -1.83 6.88 -9.91
CA MET A 37 -1.90 8.16 -9.21
C MET A 37 -0.54 8.89 -9.22
N HIS A 38 0.56 8.20 -8.93
CA HIS A 38 1.89 8.82 -8.94
C HIS A 38 2.28 9.32 -10.34
N ARG A 39 1.85 8.63 -11.41
CA ARG A 39 1.98 9.07 -12.82
C ARG A 39 1.13 10.29 -13.16
N SER A 40 0.17 10.66 -12.31
CA SER A 40 -0.60 11.91 -12.42
C SER A 40 0.04 13.08 -11.65
N GLY A 41 1.12 12.83 -10.91
CA GLY A 41 1.95 13.85 -10.27
C GLY A 41 1.68 14.05 -8.78
N TYR A 42 0.86 13.16 -8.19
CA TYR A 42 0.39 13.26 -6.82
C TYR A 42 0.96 12.14 -5.95
N ILE A 43 1.12 12.43 -4.67
CA ILE A 43 1.23 11.43 -3.61
C ILE A 43 -0.03 11.46 -2.76
N HIS A 44 -0.44 10.32 -2.21
CA HIS A 44 -1.62 10.17 -1.39
C HIS A 44 -1.42 10.61 0.05
N LYS A 45 -0.26 10.29 0.64
CA LYS A 45 0.12 10.57 2.04
C LYS A 45 -0.68 9.84 3.11
N ASP A 46 -1.67 9.03 2.73
CA ASP A 46 -2.53 8.28 3.65
C ASP A 46 -2.88 6.87 3.14
N ILE A 47 -1.87 6.15 2.65
CA ILE A 47 -2.06 4.76 2.23
C ILE A 47 -2.40 3.88 3.44
N SER A 48 -3.59 3.29 3.43
CA SER A 48 -4.11 2.41 4.47
C SER A 48 -5.18 1.46 3.92
N PRO A 49 -5.51 0.34 4.60
CA PRO A 49 -6.49 -0.61 4.07
C PRO A 49 -7.91 -0.03 3.94
N SER A 50 -8.28 0.97 4.74
CA SER A 50 -9.58 1.64 4.65
C SER A 50 -9.71 2.56 3.42
N ASN A 51 -8.57 2.96 2.83
CA ASN A 51 -8.53 3.80 1.63
C ASN A 51 -8.42 2.98 0.35
N PHE A 52 -8.67 1.67 0.43
CA PHE A 52 -8.87 0.80 -0.72
C PHE A 52 -10.18 0.03 -0.54
N ALA A 53 -11.01 0.00 -1.58
CA ALA A 53 -12.26 -0.74 -1.55
C ALA A 53 -12.50 -1.54 -2.81
N ILE A 54 -13.19 -2.68 -2.65
CA ILE A 54 -13.64 -3.46 -3.80
C ILE A 54 -14.75 -2.72 -4.53
N GLY A 55 -14.92 -2.99 -5.83
CA GLY A 55 -16.10 -2.54 -6.57
C GLY A 55 -17.38 -3.22 -6.08
N ILE A 56 -18.50 -2.72 -6.57
CA ILE A 56 -19.76 -3.47 -6.57
C ILE A 56 -19.91 -4.16 -7.93
N ASP A 57 -20.80 -5.14 -8.04
CA ASP A 57 -21.04 -5.85 -9.30
C ASP A 57 -21.22 -4.90 -10.49
N PRO A 58 -20.59 -5.19 -11.65
CA PRO A 58 -19.78 -6.38 -11.96
C PRO A 58 -18.28 -6.27 -11.60
N ALA A 59 -17.88 -5.26 -10.81
CA ALA A 59 -16.49 -4.93 -10.52
C ALA A 59 -16.00 -5.39 -9.12
N HIS A 60 -16.64 -6.39 -8.50
CA HIS A 60 -16.28 -6.89 -7.16
C HIS A 60 -14.84 -7.46 -7.09
N HIS A 61 -14.23 -7.82 -8.23
CA HIS A 61 -12.82 -8.21 -8.35
C HIS A 61 -11.85 -7.05 -8.62
N THR A 62 -12.33 -5.81 -8.70
CA THR A 62 -11.51 -4.60 -8.88
C THR A 62 -11.38 -3.83 -7.57
N ILE A 63 -10.15 -3.43 -7.22
CA ILE A 63 -9.84 -2.61 -6.05
C ILE A 63 -9.60 -1.17 -6.48
N PHE A 64 -10.31 -0.24 -5.85
CA PHE A 64 -10.22 1.19 -6.07
C PHE A 64 -9.50 1.87 -4.91
N ILE A 65 -8.62 2.82 -5.24
CA ILE A 65 -8.03 3.74 -4.27
C ILE A 65 -9.02 4.88 -3.97
N LEU A 66 -9.18 5.24 -2.70
CA LEU A 66 -10.16 6.19 -2.19
C LEU A 66 -9.49 7.32 -1.39
N ASP A 67 -10.26 8.36 -1.07
CA ASP A 67 -9.88 9.46 -0.17
C ASP A 67 -8.59 10.21 -0.52
N PHE A 68 -8.69 11.06 -1.52
CA PHE A 68 -7.61 11.98 -1.91
C PHE A 68 -7.55 13.25 -1.04
N GLY A 69 -8.24 13.32 0.11
CA GLY A 69 -8.29 14.53 0.94
C GLY A 69 -6.95 14.97 1.50
N SER A 70 -6.00 14.04 1.66
CA SER A 70 -4.61 14.31 2.07
C SER A 70 -3.63 14.38 0.90
N ALA A 71 -4.08 14.06 -0.32
CA ALA A 71 -3.23 13.94 -1.49
C ALA A 71 -2.64 15.31 -1.88
N GLU A 72 -1.41 15.31 -2.36
CA GLU A 72 -0.69 16.53 -2.67
C GLU A 72 0.19 16.34 -3.90
N LYS A 73 0.26 17.38 -4.74
CA LYS A 73 1.11 17.37 -5.93
C LYS A 73 2.58 17.44 -5.51
N ILE A 74 3.42 16.59 -6.09
CA ILE A 74 4.83 16.50 -5.68
C ILE A 74 5.59 17.83 -5.82
N SER A 75 5.21 18.64 -6.82
CA SER A 75 5.80 19.97 -7.07
C SER A 75 5.50 20.95 -5.94
N ASP A 76 4.34 20.83 -5.30
CA ASP A 76 3.94 21.72 -4.21
C ASP A 76 4.63 21.34 -2.89
N ILE A 77 4.84 20.05 -2.64
CA ILE A 77 5.58 19.56 -1.46
C ILE A 77 7.01 20.10 -1.45
N LYS A 78 7.68 20.06 -2.61
CA LYS A 78 9.04 20.61 -2.77
C LYS A 78 9.08 22.11 -2.46
N ARG A 79 8.01 22.86 -2.79
CA ARG A 79 7.89 24.31 -2.55
C ARG A 79 7.52 24.65 -1.11
N LEU A 80 6.69 23.85 -0.45
CA LEU A 80 6.07 24.16 0.85
C LEU A 80 6.75 23.48 2.04
N ALA A 81 8.04 23.19 1.91
CA ALA A 81 8.83 22.40 2.86
C ALA A 81 8.74 22.86 4.34
N ASN A 82 8.28 24.07 4.66
CA ASN A 82 8.26 24.61 6.03
C ASN A 82 6.90 24.51 6.76
N ARG A 83 5.81 24.06 6.12
CA ARG A 83 4.50 23.85 6.77
C ARG A 83 4.20 22.36 6.93
N ARG A 84 4.69 21.73 8.00
CA ARG A 84 4.64 20.26 8.16
C ARG A 84 3.80 19.82 9.35
N ILE A 85 2.53 19.56 9.09
CA ILE A 85 1.67 18.75 9.96
C ILE A 85 1.37 17.47 9.19
N PHE A 86 1.74 16.32 9.75
CA PHE A 86 1.28 15.04 9.21
C PHE A 86 -0.11 14.74 9.78
N ALA A 87 -1.09 14.62 8.89
CA ALA A 87 -2.49 14.37 9.24
C ALA A 87 -2.97 12.96 8.82
N GLY A 88 -2.08 12.12 8.29
CA GLY A 88 -2.42 10.77 7.83
C GLY A 88 -2.40 9.72 8.94
N ASN A 89 -2.60 8.47 8.54
CA ASN A 89 -2.67 7.34 9.45
C ASN A 89 -1.29 6.96 9.99
N TYR A 90 -1.04 7.32 11.26
CA TYR A 90 0.22 7.04 11.95
C TYR A 90 0.61 5.56 11.96
N LYS A 91 -0.36 4.62 11.89
CA LYS A 91 -0.10 3.17 11.87
C LYS A 91 0.65 2.73 10.62
N TYR A 92 0.40 3.37 9.48
CA TYR A 92 1.02 3.04 8.20
C TYR A 92 1.98 4.12 7.69
N ALA A 93 2.04 5.29 8.32
CA ALA A 93 2.90 6.41 7.91
C ALA A 93 4.34 5.98 7.58
N SER A 94 4.99 6.63 6.62
CA SER A 94 6.41 6.38 6.36
C SER A 94 7.31 6.87 7.52
N LEU A 95 8.58 6.49 7.54
CA LEU A 95 9.54 7.08 8.49
C LEU A 95 9.75 8.59 8.24
N SER A 96 9.70 9.02 6.98
CA SER A 96 9.80 10.45 6.62
C SER A 96 8.61 11.21 7.19
N ALA A 97 7.40 10.66 7.05
CA ALA A 97 6.17 11.23 7.57
C ALA A 97 6.21 11.38 9.10
N LEU A 98 6.58 10.32 9.83
CA LEU A 98 6.71 10.38 11.29
C LEU A 98 7.79 11.34 11.79
N ARG A 99 8.83 11.57 10.98
CA ARG A 99 9.91 12.53 11.28
C ARG A 99 9.63 13.93 10.76
N LEU A 100 8.43 14.19 10.22
CA LEU A 100 8.05 15.45 9.59
C LEU A 100 9.09 15.89 8.54
N LYS A 101 9.59 14.96 7.73
CA LYS A 101 10.44 15.22 6.56
C LYS A 101 9.57 15.37 5.29
N PRO A 102 10.07 15.99 4.21
CA PRO A 102 9.35 15.98 2.93
C PRO A 102 9.09 14.54 2.51
N MET A 103 7.86 14.27 2.11
CA MET A 103 7.46 12.98 1.55
C MET A 103 7.63 13.00 0.04
N SER A 104 7.97 11.85 -0.54
CA SER A 104 7.96 11.62 -1.98
C SER A 104 7.24 10.32 -2.32
N TYR A 105 7.24 9.92 -3.59
CA TYR A 105 6.52 8.72 -4.06
C TYR A 105 6.91 7.44 -3.31
N LYS A 106 8.16 7.35 -2.83
CA LYS A 106 8.61 6.21 -2.02
C LYS A 106 7.88 6.08 -0.67
N ASP A 107 7.38 7.19 -0.13
CA ASP A 107 6.78 7.21 1.20
C ASP A 107 5.40 6.54 1.20
N ASP A 108 4.63 6.72 0.12
CA ASP A 108 3.39 5.96 -0.09
C ASP A 108 3.67 4.47 -0.28
N LEU A 109 4.76 4.08 -0.93
CA LEU A 109 5.13 2.67 -1.07
C LEU A 109 5.67 2.04 0.22
N GLU A 110 6.34 2.82 1.07
CA GLU A 110 6.68 2.37 2.41
C GLU A 110 5.39 2.09 3.23
N SER A 111 4.40 2.98 3.14
CA SER A 111 3.09 2.76 3.76
C SER A 111 2.37 1.54 3.18
N TRP A 112 2.38 1.38 1.86
CA TRP A 112 1.83 0.22 1.17
C TRP A 112 2.51 -1.09 1.60
N TRP A 113 3.83 -1.12 1.77
CA TRP A 113 4.53 -2.29 2.30
C TRP A 113 4.04 -2.67 3.70
N TYR A 114 3.82 -1.69 4.58
CA TYR A 114 3.23 -1.95 5.90
C TYR A 114 1.79 -2.47 5.80
N VAL A 115 0.99 -1.97 4.86
CA VAL A 115 -0.33 -2.53 4.56
C VAL A 115 -0.19 -4.00 4.15
N MET A 116 0.69 -4.33 3.21
CA MET A 116 0.92 -5.70 2.75
C MET A 116 1.33 -6.65 3.87
N VAL A 117 2.27 -6.25 4.73
CA VAL A 117 2.67 -7.06 5.89
C VAL A 117 1.47 -7.32 6.80
N GLU A 118 0.63 -6.32 7.06
CA GLU A 118 -0.53 -6.52 7.90
C GLU A 118 -1.59 -7.42 7.25
N LEU A 119 -1.85 -7.28 5.95
CA LEU A 119 -2.82 -8.11 5.25
C LEU A 119 -2.42 -9.60 5.27
N ILE A 120 -1.11 -9.89 5.23
CA ILE A 120 -0.57 -11.26 5.23
C ILE A 120 -0.41 -11.82 6.66
N VAL A 121 0.12 -11.02 7.58
CA VAL A 121 0.49 -11.46 8.94
C VAL A 121 -0.64 -11.25 9.95
N GLY A 122 -1.55 -10.32 9.67
CA GLY A 122 -2.69 -9.92 10.50
C GLY A 122 -2.40 -8.84 11.54
N ARG A 123 -1.12 -8.46 11.71
CA ARG A 123 -0.70 -7.39 12.63
C ARG A 123 0.64 -6.79 12.25
N LEU A 124 0.87 -5.54 12.65
CA LEU A 124 2.19 -4.90 12.60
C LEU A 124 2.91 -4.99 13.97
N PRO A 125 4.25 -5.06 14.01
CA PRO A 125 5.02 -5.10 15.27
C PRO A 125 4.79 -3.89 16.19
N TRP A 126 4.45 -2.75 15.60
CA TRP A 126 4.11 -1.50 16.30
C TRP A 126 2.61 -1.27 16.46
N SER A 127 1.75 -2.22 16.07
CA SER A 127 0.33 -2.20 16.47
C SER A 127 0.25 -2.57 17.94
N PRO A 128 0.02 -1.62 18.86
CA PRO A 128 0.13 -1.90 20.28
C PRO A 128 -1.05 -2.73 20.77
N SER A 129 -0.79 -3.68 21.67
CA SER A 129 -1.80 -4.14 22.63
C SER A 129 -2.10 -3.08 23.71
N ASP A 130 -1.20 -2.12 23.91
CA ASP A 130 -1.21 -1.16 25.01
C ASP A 130 -1.06 0.31 24.55
N LYS A 131 -1.78 1.24 25.20
CA LYS A 131 -1.88 2.65 24.81
C LYS A 131 -0.54 3.41 24.91
N THR A 132 0.41 2.92 25.68
CA THR A 132 1.74 3.51 25.92
C THR A 132 2.71 3.37 24.74
N GLN A 133 2.52 2.40 23.84
CA GLN A 133 3.37 2.20 22.65
C GLN A 133 2.88 2.96 21.41
N LYS A 134 1.91 3.87 21.58
CA LYS A 134 1.33 4.68 20.49
C LYS A 134 2.18 5.91 20.13
N SER A 135 3.29 6.18 20.83
CA SER A 135 4.10 7.36 20.51
C SER A 135 4.80 7.22 19.14
N PRO A 136 4.93 8.31 18.37
CA PRO A 136 5.69 8.30 17.13
C PRO A 136 7.12 7.78 17.29
N GLN A 137 7.80 8.07 18.42
CA GLN A 137 9.16 7.57 18.66
C GLN A 137 9.21 6.04 18.77
N ALA A 138 8.27 5.41 19.48
CA ALA A 138 8.22 3.95 19.62
C ALA A 138 7.97 3.25 18.27
N MET A 139 7.08 3.82 17.44
CA MET A 139 6.81 3.32 16.09
C MET A 139 8.05 3.42 15.18
N ILE A 140 8.80 4.53 15.24
CA ILE A 140 10.04 4.71 14.47
C ILE A 140 11.05 3.60 14.79
N GLY A 141 11.28 3.29 16.07
CA GLY A 141 12.24 2.26 16.49
C GLY A 141 11.90 0.88 15.92
N LYS A 142 10.65 0.44 16.07
CA LYS A 142 10.18 -0.85 15.54
C LYS A 142 10.21 -0.92 14.01
N ARG A 143 9.88 0.18 13.32
CA ARG A 143 9.96 0.23 11.85
C ARG A 143 11.40 0.14 11.35
N MET A 144 12.33 0.82 12.00
CA MET A 144 13.76 0.72 11.65
C MET A 144 14.28 -0.72 11.78
N GLN A 145 13.82 -1.49 12.76
CA GLN A 145 14.20 -2.90 12.91
C GLN A 145 13.66 -3.80 11.79
N MET A 146 12.50 -3.47 11.20
CA MET A 146 11.96 -4.18 10.04
C MET A 146 12.67 -3.81 8.73
N ARG A 147 13.38 -2.68 8.69
CA ARG A 147 14.21 -2.33 7.54
C ARG A 147 15.51 -3.14 7.61
N THR A 148 15.58 -4.28 6.92
CA THR A 148 16.89 -4.90 6.65
C THR A 148 17.70 -3.99 5.74
N LYS A 149 19.04 -3.97 5.88
CA LYS A 149 19.96 -3.15 5.04
C LYS A 149 19.72 -3.33 3.53
N SER A 150 19.29 -4.51 3.11
CA SER A 150 19.05 -4.83 1.69
C SER A 150 17.78 -4.19 1.09
N ASN A 151 16.74 -3.92 1.90
CA ASN A 151 15.40 -3.72 1.35
C ASN A 151 15.05 -2.25 1.08
N LEU A 152 15.74 -1.28 1.70
CA LEU A 152 15.28 0.12 1.67
C LEU A 152 16.38 1.18 1.48
N GLU A 153 17.66 0.80 1.47
CA GLU A 153 18.76 1.75 1.20
C GLU A 153 18.79 2.21 -0.27
N LYS A 154 18.09 1.51 -1.17
CA LYS A 154 18.06 1.78 -2.62
C LYS A 154 16.74 2.33 -3.15
N VAL A 155 15.76 2.63 -2.29
CA VAL A 155 14.49 3.18 -2.79
C VAL A 155 14.70 4.65 -3.13
N ASN A 156 14.90 4.88 -4.42
CA ASN A 156 14.95 6.20 -5.03
C ASN A 156 13.66 6.98 -4.70
N GLU A 157 13.72 8.31 -4.76
CA GLU A 157 12.52 9.16 -4.59
C GLU A 157 11.38 8.76 -5.55
N VAL A 158 11.75 8.14 -6.67
CA VAL A 158 10.90 7.52 -7.67
C VAL A 158 11.05 6.00 -7.58
N PRO A 159 10.00 5.28 -7.15
CA PRO A 159 10.03 3.83 -7.12
C PRO A 159 10.02 3.18 -8.50
N ASP A 160 10.67 2.02 -8.59
CA ASP A 160 10.51 1.08 -9.70
C ASP A 160 9.35 0.12 -9.38
N TYR A 161 8.17 0.42 -9.91
CA TYR A 161 6.97 -0.38 -9.66
C TYR A 161 7.00 -1.73 -10.34
N ASP A 162 7.65 -1.84 -11.50
CA ASP A 162 7.76 -3.10 -12.23
C ASP A 162 8.67 -4.06 -11.45
N ALA A 163 9.77 -3.56 -10.86
CA ALA A 163 10.62 -4.36 -9.98
C ALA A 163 9.89 -4.82 -8.71
N ILE A 164 9.02 -3.98 -8.12
CA ILE A 164 8.20 -4.38 -6.96
C ILE A 164 7.16 -5.43 -7.37
N TYR A 165 6.52 -5.26 -8.53
CA TYR A 165 5.61 -6.26 -9.08
C TYR A 165 6.34 -7.59 -9.33
N ASP A 166 7.58 -7.57 -9.81
CA ASP A 166 8.39 -8.78 -10.01
C ASP A 166 8.65 -9.56 -8.72
N ILE A 167 8.76 -8.86 -7.58
CA ILE A 167 8.84 -9.51 -6.27
C ILE A 167 7.52 -10.20 -5.92
N ILE A 168 6.37 -9.55 -6.16
CA ILE A 168 5.04 -10.16 -5.95
C ILE A 168 4.87 -11.40 -6.83
N ALA A 169 5.14 -11.28 -8.12
CA ALA A 169 5.02 -12.38 -9.09
C ALA A 169 5.93 -13.56 -8.73
N SER A 170 7.16 -13.27 -8.29
CA SER A 170 8.09 -14.29 -7.80
C SER A 170 7.56 -14.99 -6.55
N ALA A 171 6.96 -14.25 -5.62
CA ALA A 171 6.35 -14.80 -4.41
C ALA A 171 5.13 -15.69 -4.74
N GLN A 172 4.27 -15.27 -5.66
CA GLN A 172 3.13 -16.09 -6.12
C GLN A 172 3.62 -17.41 -6.72
N LYS A 173 4.61 -17.36 -7.62
CA LYS A 173 5.20 -18.56 -8.23
C LYS A 173 5.83 -19.49 -7.19
N ALA A 174 6.60 -18.94 -6.26
CA ALA A 174 7.29 -19.72 -5.22
C ALA A 174 6.32 -20.41 -4.24
N ASN A 175 5.12 -19.86 -4.07
CA ASN A 175 4.09 -20.41 -3.17
C ASN A 175 2.96 -21.14 -3.92
N GLY A 176 3.09 -21.36 -5.23
CA GLY A 176 2.10 -22.08 -6.03
C GLY A 176 0.72 -21.39 -6.08
N CYS A 177 0.67 -20.06 -5.97
CA CYS A 177 -0.57 -19.31 -6.06
C CYS A 177 -1.19 -19.47 -7.46
N ASN A 178 -2.45 -19.90 -7.52
CA ASN A 178 -3.22 -19.97 -8.77
C ASN A 178 -3.81 -18.59 -9.05
N HIS A 179 -3.70 -18.03 -10.25
CA HIS A 179 -4.27 -16.72 -10.60
C HIS A 179 -5.78 -16.73 -10.86
N GLU A 180 -6.40 -17.90 -11.06
CA GLU A 180 -7.83 -18.05 -11.32
C GLU A 180 -8.63 -18.37 -10.04
N GLU A 181 -7.97 -18.83 -8.98
CA GLU A 181 -8.62 -19.20 -7.71
C GLU A 181 -9.54 -18.08 -7.19
N ALA A 182 -10.69 -18.43 -6.60
CA ALA A 182 -11.62 -17.47 -6.04
C ALA A 182 -10.99 -16.58 -4.95
N LEU A 183 -11.50 -15.36 -4.77
CA LEU A 183 -11.08 -14.48 -3.67
C LEU A 183 -11.89 -14.77 -2.41
N GLU A 184 -11.34 -14.47 -1.24
CA GLU A 184 -12.03 -14.70 0.06
C GLU A 184 -13.36 -13.95 0.21
N TRP A 185 -13.57 -12.86 -0.53
CA TRP A 185 -14.85 -12.12 -0.54
C TRP A 185 -15.79 -12.50 -1.69
N ASP A 186 -15.36 -13.38 -2.59
CA ASP A 186 -16.19 -13.96 -3.63
C ASP A 186 -15.79 -15.42 -3.90
N PRO A 187 -16.10 -16.36 -2.98
CA PRO A 187 -15.63 -17.74 -3.03
C PRO A 187 -16.31 -18.59 -4.11
N MET A 188 -17.35 -18.07 -4.77
CA MET A 188 -18.17 -18.83 -5.73
C MET A 188 -17.77 -18.61 -7.19
N HIS A 189 -16.89 -17.64 -7.47
CA HIS A 189 -16.49 -17.29 -8.81
C HIS A 189 -14.96 -17.24 -8.95
N ASP A 190 -14.49 -17.66 -10.12
CA ASP A 190 -13.08 -17.52 -10.47
C ASP A 190 -12.69 -16.04 -10.55
N TYR A 191 -11.44 -15.76 -10.21
CA TYR A 191 -10.92 -14.40 -10.22
C TYR A 191 -10.91 -13.81 -11.63
N ALA A 192 -11.52 -12.63 -11.75
CA ALA A 192 -11.64 -11.88 -13.00
C ALA A 192 -11.19 -10.41 -12.85
N GLY A 193 -10.30 -10.13 -11.89
CA GLY A 193 -9.79 -8.77 -11.65
C GLY A 193 -8.75 -8.34 -12.69
N PRO A 194 -8.48 -7.03 -12.81
CA PRO A 194 -7.54 -6.52 -13.79
C PRO A 194 -6.10 -7.00 -13.51
N PRO A 195 -5.33 -7.40 -14.53
CA PRO A 195 -3.93 -7.76 -14.37
C PRO A 195 -3.05 -6.52 -14.22
N TYR A 196 -1.92 -6.67 -13.53
CA TYR A 196 -0.88 -5.64 -13.54
C TYR A 196 -0.27 -5.49 -14.95
N GLN A 197 -0.16 -4.25 -15.43
CA GLN A 197 0.45 -3.95 -16.73
C GLN A 197 1.85 -3.37 -16.54
N LYS A 198 2.89 -4.09 -16.95
CA LYS A 198 4.28 -3.61 -16.94
C LYS A 198 4.56 -2.57 -18.02
N GLY A 199 5.69 -1.87 -17.91
CA GLY A 199 6.16 -0.96 -18.97
C GLY A 199 5.33 0.30 -19.10
N GLN A 200 4.50 0.59 -18.09
CA GLN A 200 3.69 1.80 -17.98
C GLN A 200 4.61 2.99 -17.65
N GLN A 201 5.39 3.44 -18.64
CA GLN A 201 6.38 4.50 -18.48
C GLN A 201 5.75 5.82 -18.02
N ARG A 202 6.54 6.63 -17.31
CA ARG A 202 6.18 8.02 -16.98
C ARG A 202 6.03 8.83 -18.29
N PRO A 203 5.08 9.76 -18.36
CA PRO A 203 5.06 10.76 -19.44
C PRO A 203 6.41 11.51 -19.50
N LYS A 204 6.89 11.85 -20.70
CA LYS A 204 8.10 12.67 -20.87
C LYS A 204 7.92 14.04 -20.18
N GLY A 205 8.97 14.55 -19.50
CA GLY A 205 9.02 15.91 -18.94
C GLY A 205 8.96 16.03 -17.41
N TRP A 206 9.44 15.02 -16.68
CA TRP A 206 9.30 14.88 -15.22
C TRP A 206 10.62 15.05 -14.43
N GLU A 207 11.60 15.77 -15.01
CA GLU A 207 12.86 16.16 -14.34
C GLU A 207 12.65 17.33 -13.37
#